data_AF-A0AAW4KSD3-F1
#
_entry.id   AF-A0AAW4KSD3-F1
#
_cell.length_a   1.000
_cell.length_b   1.000
_cell.length_c   1.000
_cell.angle_alpha   90.00
_cell.angle_beta   90.00
_cell.angle_gamma   90.00
#
_symmetry.space_group_name_H-M   'P 1'
#
loop_
_entity.id
_entity.type
_entity.pdbx_description
1 polymer ?
#
loop_
_entity_poly.entity_id
_entity_poly.type
_entity_poly.pdbx_seq_one_letter_code
_entity_poly.pdbx_strand_id
1 'polypeptide(L)'
;FVTTVGLFVNASRCELNETLDAVPLDMLQFHGEESPEECESYQRPYIKALRVKAGDDIAAACAAYSGARGILLDTYVEGVPGGTGEAFDWSLIPEGLSKPVILAGGLT
;
A
#
# COMPACT_ATOMS: atom_id res chain seq x y z
N PHE A 1 -4.20 -11.33 19.49
CA PHE A 1 -4.80 -10.00 19.25
C PHE A 1 -5.12 -9.88 17.76
N VAL A 2 -6.00 -8.96 17.37
CA VAL A 2 -6.40 -8.70 15.98
C VAL A 2 -6.18 -7.21 15.71
N THR A 3 -5.75 -6.85 14.52
CA THR A 3 -5.56 -5.46 14.08
C THR A 3 -6.56 -5.17 12.95
N THR A 4 -7.36 -4.12 13.10
CA THR A 4 -8.32 -3.66 12.10
C THR A 4 -7.65 -2.68 11.12
N VAL A 5 -7.81 -2.92 9.82
CA VAL A 5 -7.19 -2.10 8.77
C VAL A 5 -8.27 -1.55 7.84
N GLY A 6 -8.34 -0.23 7.67
CA GLY A 6 -9.21 0.40 6.68
C GLY A 6 -8.46 0.62 5.38
N LEU A 7 -9.00 0.11 4.28
CA LEU A 7 -8.43 0.28 2.93
C LEU A 7 -9.09 1.45 2.23
N PHE A 8 -8.27 2.36 1.70
CA PHE A 8 -8.71 3.56 0.99
C PHE A 8 -8.00 3.69 -0.35
N VAL A 9 -8.73 4.17 -1.37
CA VAL A 9 -8.19 4.44 -2.71
C VAL A 9 -8.55 5.88 -3.06
N ASN A 10 -7.59 6.81 -2.99
CA ASN A 10 -7.79 8.23 -3.31
C ASN A 10 -8.99 8.84 -2.57
N ALA A 11 -9.24 8.40 -1.34
CA ALA A 11 -10.35 8.90 -0.54
C ALA A 11 -10.10 10.37 -0.17
N SER A 12 -11.14 11.19 -0.21
CA SER A 12 -11.04 12.56 0.26
C SER A 12 -10.81 12.60 1.76
N ARG A 13 -10.19 13.68 2.27
CA ARG A 13 -10.00 13.87 3.71
C ARG A 13 -11.32 13.84 4.49
N CYS A 14 -12.43 14.28 3.88
CA CYS A 14 -13.75 14.23 4.50
C CYS A 14 -14.20 12.79 4.73
N GLU A 15 -14.19 11.96 3.67
CA GLU A 15 -14.61 10.56 3.74
C GLU A 15 -13.75 9.75 4.72
N LEU A 16 -12.44 10.01 4.71
CA LEU A 16 -11.50 9.34 5.61
C LEU A 16 -11.78 9.71 7.07
N ASN A 17 -11.95 11.00 7.37
CA ASN A 17 -12.27 11.45 8.73
C ASN A 17 -13.62 10.92 9.22
N GLU A 18 -14.66 10.97 8.39
CA GLU A 18 -15.98 10.41 8.71
C GLU A 18 -15.89 8.91 9.03
N THR A 19 -15.09 8.17 8.26
CA THR A 19 -14.85 6.74 8.51
C THR A 19 -14.11 6.52 9.84
N LEU A 20 -13.10 7.33 10.14
CA LEU A 20 -12.32 7.24 11.37
C LEU A 20 -13.10 7.65 12.61
N ASP A 21 -14.11 8.51 12.47
CA ASP A 21 -15.03 8.88 13.53
C ASP A 21 -16.08 7.77 13.78
N ALA A 22 -16.49 7.05 12.73
CA ALA A 22 -17.48 5.98 12.82
C ALA A 22 -16.90 4.62 13.25
N VAL A 23 -15.65 4.33 12.87
CA VAL A 23 -15.02 3.01 13.05
C VAL A 23 -13.64 3.17 13.70
N PRO A 24 -13.38 2.51 14.84
CA PRO A 24 -12.10 2.60 15.54
C PRO A 24 -11.04 1.71 14.85
N LEU A 25 -10.53 2.16 13.71
CA LEU A 25 -9.49 1.47 12.95
C LEU A 25 -8.11 1.62 13.62
N ASP A 26 -7.38 0.50 13.72
CA ASP A 26 -6.02 0.47 14.27
C ASP A 26 -4.97 0.97 13.26
N MET A 27 -5.22 0.77 11.96
CA MET A 27 -4.28 1.08 10.87
C MET A 27 -5.01 1.47 9.58
N LEU A 28 -4.33 2.28 8.75
CA LEU A 28 -4.80 2.65 7.41
C LEU A 28 -4.00 1.92 6.33
N GLN A 29 -4.65 1.53 5.25
CA GLN A 29 -3.99 1.08 4.03
C GLN A 29 -4.36 2.04 2.90
N PHE A 30 -3.36 2.75 2.39
CA PHE A 30 -3.51 3.63 1.24
C PHE A 30 -3.13 2.89 -0.03
N HIS A 31 -4.08 2.72 -0.93
CA HIS A 31 -3.92 1.99 -2.20
C HIS A 31 -4.09 2.89 -3.43
N GLY A 32 -4.24 4.19 -3.22
CA GLY A 32 -4.28 5.19 -4.28
C GLY A 32 -2.92 5.80 -4.58
N GLU A 33 -2.97 7.04 -5.04
CA GLU A 33 -1.83 7.88 -5.43
C GLU A 33 -1.45 8.86 -4.32
N GLU A 34 -1.90 8.61 -3.08
CA GLU A 34 -1.64 9.48 -1.93
C GLU A 34 -0.14 9.63 -1.69
N SER A 35 0.32 10.87 -1.49
CA SER A 35 1.72 11.18 -1.22
C SER A 35 2.15 10.72 0.18
N PRO A 36 3.47 10.60 0.45
CA PRO A 36 3.96 10.32 1.80
C PRO A 36 3.44 11.33 2.84
N GLU A 37 3.43 12.61 2.50
CA GLU A 37 2.97 13.70 3.37
C GLU A 37 1.46 13.57 3.67
N GLU A 38 0.66 13.21 2.66
CA GLU A 38 -0.77 12.96 2.83
C GLU A 38 -0.99 11.78 3.77
N CYS A 39 -0.28 10.67 3.58
CA CYS A 39 -0.37 9.50 4.45
C CYS A 39 -0.02 9.85 5.90
N GLU A 40 1.07 10.59 6.11
CA GLU A 40 1.58 10.96 7.44
C GLU A 40 0.68 11.97 8.16
N SER A 41 -0.03 12.82 7.41
CA SER A 41 -0.92 13.83 7.98
C SER A 41 -2.10 13.29 8.80
N TYR A 42 -2.44 12.00 8.64
CA TYR A 42 -3.49 11.34 9.43
C TYR A 42 -3.00 10.90 10.82
N GLN A 43 -1.70 11.01 11.10
CA GLN A 43 -1.09 10.70 12.40
C GLN A 43 -1.45 9.30 12.94
N ARG A 44 -1.64 8.34 12.03
CA ARG A 44 -1.98 6.95 12.33
C ARG A 44 -0.98 6.00 11.65
N PRO A 45 -0.75 4.80 12.20
CA PRO A 45 0.02 3.77 11.49
C PRO A 45 -0.61 3.48 10.13
N TYR A 46 0.22 3.34 9.10
CA TYR A 46 -0.27 3.04 7.76
C TYR A 46 0.60 2.03 7.00
N ILE A 47 -0.04 1.36 6.04
CA ILE A 47 0.57 0.60 4.96
C ILE A 47 0.34 1.39 3.67
N LYS A 48 1.36 1.46 2.80
CA LYS A 48 1.21 2.00 1.45
C LYS A 48 1.26 0.86 0.44
N ALA A 49 0.25 0.76 -0.42
CA ALA A 49 0.34 -0.09 -1.60
C ALA A 49 1.05 0.66 -2.73
N LEU A 50 2.03 0.01 -3.33
CA LEU A 50 2.75 0.48 -4.50
C LEU A 50 2.45 -0.48 -5.64
N ARG A 51 2.00 0.08 -6.77
CA ARG A 51 1.87 -0.65 -8.02
C ARG A 51 3.25 -0.71 -8.65
N VAL A 52 3.78 -1.91 -8.81
CA VAL A 52 5.11 -2.12 -9.38
C VAL A 52 5.03 -2.77 -10.75
N LYS A 53 5.94 -2.33 -11.63
CA LYS A 53 6.18 -2.88 -12.97
C LYS A 53 7.63 -3.33 -13.08
N ALA A 54 7.90 -4.23 -14.03
CA ALA A 54 9.27 -4.60 -14.35
C ALA A 54 10.09 -3.36 -14.76
N GLY A 55 11.22 -3.16 -14.09
CA GLY A 55 12.10 -2.00 -14.32
C GLY A 55 11.92 -0.83 -13.33
N ASP A 56 10.90 -0.87 -12.47
CA ASP A 56 10.75 0.14 -11.42
C ASP A 56 11.84 0.02 -10.33
N ASP A 57 12.27 1.15 -9.80
CA ASP A 57 13.14 1.18 -8.62
C ASP A 57 12.30 0.99 -7.34
N ILE A 58 12.04 -0.28 -7.02
CA ILE A 58 11.24 -0.68 -5.85
C ILE A 58 11.88 -0.17 -4.55
N ALA A 59 13.22 -0.14 -4.47
CA ALA A 59 13.92 0.29 -3.27
C ALA A 59 13.74 1.79 -3.03
N ALA A 60 13.88 2.61 -4.07
CA ALA A 60 13.62 4.05 -3.99
C ALA A 60 12.14 4.33 -3.66
N ALA A 61 11.21 3.59 -4.26
CA ALA A 61 9.78 3.74 -3.97
C ALA A 61 9.46 3.39 -2.52
N CYS A 62 10.03 2.31 -1.96
CA CYS A 62 9.89 1.98 -0.54
C CYS A 62 10.50 3.06 0.37
N ALA A 63 11.66 3.63 -0.01
CA ALA A 63 12.33 4.68 0.75
C ALA A 63 11.53 5.99 0.79
N ALA A 64 10.78 6.31 -0.26
CA ALA A 64 9.91 7.50 -0.29
C ALA A 64 8.82 7.45 0.79
N TYR A 65 8.33 6.25 1.15
CA TYR A 65 7.32 6.05 2.21
C TYR A 65 7.98 5.59 3.52
N SER A 66 8.98 6.33 3.98
CA SER A 66 9.73 6.00 5.19
C SER A 66 8.89 6.00 6.47
N GLY A 67 7.75 6.69 6.51
CA GLY A 67 6.78 6.65 7.61
C GLY A 67 5.92 5.37 7.66
N ALA A 68 5.85 4.60 6.56
CA ALA A 68 5.00 3.42 6.48
C ALA A 68 5.48 2.31 7.41
N ARG A 69 4.52 1.53 7.95
CA ARG A 69 4.78 0.31 8.72
C ARG A 69 5.15 -0.87 7.83
N GLY A 70 4.65 -0.87 6.60
CA GLY A 70 4.96 -1.85 5.58
C GLY A 70 4.54 -1.32 4.21
N ILE A 71 5.12 -1.92 3.18
CA ILE A 71 4.80 -1.62 1.79
C ILE A 71 4.11 -2.84 1.20
N LEU A 72 2.93 -2.64 0.65
CA LEU A 72 2.25 -3.68 -0.11
C LEU A 72 2.65 -3.53 -1.58
N LEU A 73 3.22 -4.57 -2.17
CA LEU A 73 3.53 -4.58 -3.60
C LEU A 73 2.38 -5.27 -4.32
N ASP A 74 1.65 -4.47 -5.11
CA ASP A 74 0.53 -4.93 -5.91
C ASP A 74 0.96 -5.04 -7.38
N THR A 75 0.56 -6.14 -8.02
CA THR A 75 0.94 -6.41 -9.40
C THR A 75 0.13 -5.53 -10.34
N TYR A 76 0.77 -4.64 -11.09
CA TYR A 76 0.08 -3.92 -12.16
C TYR A 76 -0.01 -4.79 -13.41
N VAL A 77 -1.23 -5.13 -13.84
CA VAL A 77 -1.49 -5.70 -15.17
C VAL A 77 -2.29 -4.69 -15.98
N GLU A 78 -1.75 -4.33 -17.15
CA GLU A 78 -2.34 -3.33 -18.04
C GLU A 78 -3.72 -3.81 -18.52
N GLY A 79 -4.76 -3.01 -18.27
CA GLY A 79 -6.11 -3.23 -18.80
C GLY A 79 -7.16 -3.82 -17.85
N VAL A 80 -6.82 -4.28 -16.64
CA VAL A 80 -7.83 -4.77 -15.66
C VAL A 80 -7.45 -4.41 -14.21
N PRO A 81 -8.29 -3.65 -13.48
CA PRO A 81 -8.12 -3.50 -12.04
C PRO A 81 -8.45 -4.82 -11.33
N GLY A 82 -7.42 -5.51 -10.82
CA GLY A 82 -7.54 -6.68 -9.95
C GLY A 82 -7.54 -8.04 -10.68
N GLY A 83 -6.69 -8.94 -10.19
CA GLY A 83 -6.83 -10.40 -10.36
C GLY A 83 -6.81 -10.94 -11.79
N THR A 84 -5.82 -10.59 -12.61
CA THR A 84 -5.67 -11.15 -13.97
C THR A 84 -5.08 -12.57 -14.00
N GLY A 85 -4.54 -13.06 -12.89
CA GLY A 85 -3.90 -14.38 -12.81
C GLY A 85 -2.47 -14.43 -13.34
N GLU A 86 -1.93 -13.34 -13.88
CA GLU A 86 -0.48 -13.22 -14.14
C GLU A 86 0.22 -12.71 -12.87
N ALA A 87 0.96 -13.59 -12.23
CA ALA A 87 1.74 -13.27 -11.04
C ALA A 87 2.94 -12.38 -11.41
N PHE A 88 3.14 -11.28 -10.69
CA PHE A 88 4.41 -10.56 -10.73
C PHE A 88 5.54 -11.53 -10.36
N ASP A 89 6.66 -11.46 -11.08
CA ASP A 89 7.84 -12.22 -10.70
C ASP A 89 8.45 -11.60 -9.44
N TRP A 90 8.07 -12.14 -8.28
CA TRP A 90 8.52 -11.69 -6.98
C TRP A 90 10.04 -11.79 -6.79
N SER A 91 10.76 -12.53 -7.65
CA SER A 91 12.23 -12.54 -7.64
C SER A 91 12.85 -11.21 -8.05
N LEU A 92 12.08 -10.31 -8.67
CA LEU A 92 12.50 -8.95 -9.02
C LEU A 92 12.50 -8.00 -7.81
N ILE A 93 11.93 -8.41 -6.67
CA ILE A 93 11.98 -7.60 -5.45
C ILE A 93 13.41 -7.65 -4.88
N PRO A 94 14.10 -6.52 -4.75
CA PRO A 94 15.45 -6.51 -4.23
C PRO A 94 15.48 -6.95 -2.76
N GLU A 95 16.55 -7.64 -2.37
CA GLU A 95 16.82 -7.92 -0.96
C GLU A 95 17.21 -6.62 -0.22
N GLY A 96 17.01 -6.60 1.10
CA GLY A 96 17.47 -5.49 1.94
C GLY A 96 16.63 -4.22 1.84
N LEU A 97 15.35 -4.33 1.47
CA LEU A 97 14.42 -3.20 1.49
C LEU A 97 14.34 -2.56 2.88
N SER A 98 14.17 -1.24 2.91
CA SER A 98 14.08 -0.45 4.14
C SER A 98 12.83 -0.74 4.97
N LYS A 99 11.87 -1.48 4.41
CA LYS A 99 10.56 -1.77 4.99
C LYS A 99 10.16 -3.23 4.78
N PRO A 100 9.36 -3.80 5.70
CA PRO A 100 8.68 -5.06 5.45
C PRO A 100 7.78 -4.94 4.22
N VAL A 101 7.81 -5.96 3.38
CA VAL A 101 6.97 -6.05 2.19
C VAL A 101 5.83 -7.04 2.41
N ILE A 102 4.64 -6.66 1.96
CA ILE A 102 3.46 -7.50 1.87
C ILE A 102 3.23 -7.79 0.38
N LEU A 103 3.17 -9.06 0.00
CA LEU A 103 2.85 -9.46 -1.37
C LEU A 103 1.33 -9.53 -1.53
N ALA A 104 0.81 -9.01 -2.64
CA ALA A 104 -0.61 -9.04 -2.96
C ALA A 104 -0.86 -9.34 -4.45
N GLY A 105 -2.00 -9.98 -4.72
CA GLY A 105 -2.40 -10.38 -6.08
C GLY A 105 -1.90 -11.79 -6.44
N GLY A 106 -2.82 -12.64 -6.91
CA GLY A 106 -2.48 -13.97 -7.43
C GLY A 106 -2.01 -15.00 -6.39
N LEU A 107 -2.24 -14.77 -5.09
CA LEU A 107 -1.95 -15.76 -4.04
C LEU A 107 -3.06 -16.83 -4.01
N THR A 108 -2.72 -18.08 -4.31
CA THR A 108 -3.65 -19.24 -4.29
C THR A 108 -3.04 -20.44 -3.60
#